data_AF-A0A836RN38-F1
#
_entry.id   AF-A0A836RN38-F1
#
_cell.length_a   1.000
_cell.length_b   1.000
_cell.length_c   1.000
_cell.angle_alpha   90.00
_cell.angle_beta   90.00
_cell.angle_gamma   90.00
#
_symmetry.space_group_name_H-M   'P 1'
#
loop_
_entity.id
_entity.type
_entity.pdbx_description
1 polymer ?
#
loop_
_entity_poly.entity_id
_entity_poly.type
_entity_poly.pdbx_seq_one_letter_code
_entity_poly.pdbx_strand_id
1 'polypeptide(L)'
;FSPYTVVGQPVEIEERPPEEVLENPPPGIKIRNPAFDATPPEYIDMIVTERGIIPPKSAALVLWEMFRRSPAEVHQLRVEEDSTG
;
A
#
# COMPACT_ATOMS: atom_id res chain seq x y z
N PHE A 1 -5.53 -6.85 -1.51
CA PHE A 1 -4.08 -7.05 -1.33
C PHE A 1 -3.34 -6.53 -2.57
N SER A 2 -2.16 -5.93 -2.43
CA SER A 2 -1.33 -5.48 -3.57
C SER A 2 -0.34 -6.58 -3.99
N PRO A 3 -0.29 -6.99 -5.26
CA PRO A 3 0.66 -8.02 -5.72
C PRO A 3 2.11 -7.54 -5.68
N TYR A 4 2.35 -6.23 -5.77
CA TYR A 4 3.68 -5.61 -5.83
C TYR A 4 4.48 -5.76 -4.52
N THR A 5 3.78 -5.85 -3.39
CA THR A 5 4.44 -5.99 -2.08
C THR A 5 5.10 -7.36 -1.91
N VAL A 6 4.63 -8.39 -2.64
CA VAL A 6 5.21 -9.74 -2.63
C VAL A 6 6.63 -9.76 -3.20
N VAL A 7 6.91 -8.89 -4.17
CA VAL A 7 8.24 -8.74 -4.77
C VAL A 7 9.10 -7.68 -4.07
N GLY A 8 8.68 -7.26 -2.87
CA GLY A 8 9.43 -6.32 -2.03
C GLY A 8 9.32 -4.86 -2.45
N GLN A 9 8.38 -4.50 -3.32
CA GLN A 9 8.18 -3.09 -3.67
C GLN A 9 7.45 -2.35 -2.54
N PRO A 10 7.98 -1.20 -2.10
CA PRO A 10 7.29 -0.37 -1.12
C PRO A 10 6.02 0.26 -1.72
N VAL A 11 5.06 0.54 -0.85
CA VAL A 11 3.88 1.36 -1.15
C VAL A 11 4.25 2.81 -0.83
N GLU A 12 4.09 3.71 -1.80
CA GLU A 12 4.30 5.14 -1.56
C GLU A 12 3.16 5.71 -0.73
N ILE A 13 3.49 6.51 0.27
CA ILE A 13 2.51 7.21 1.10
C ILE A 13 2.17 8.52 0.41
N GLU A 14 0.91 8.67 0.02
CA GLU A 14 0.37 9.91 -0.55
C GLU A 14 0.52 11.08 0.43
N GLU A 15 1.05 12.20 -0.04
CA GLU A 15 1.03 13.49 0.67
C GLU A 15 -0.10 14.34 0.11
N ARG A 16 -1.10 14.63 0.95
CA ARG A 16 -2.27 15.43 0.61
C ARG A 16 -2.00 16.93 0.73
N PRO A 17 -2.90 17.80 0.22
CA PRO A 17 -2.74 19.24 0.33
C PRO A 17 -2.55 19.68 1.80
N PRO A 18 -1.52 20.48 2.12
CA PRO A 18 -1.25 20.93 3.49
C PRO A 18 -2.36 21.82 4.06
N GLU A 19 -3.17 22.44 3.20
CA GLU A 19 -4.30 23.29 3.58
C GLU A 19 -5.41 22.52 4.30
N GLU A 20 -5.50 21.20 4.10
CA GLU A 20 -6.39 20.32 4.88
C GLU A 20 -6.00 20.26 6.37
N VAL A 21 -4.71 20.49 6.67
CA VAL A 21 -4.19 20.57 8.04
C VAL A 21 -4.28 22.00 8.56
N LEU A 22 -3.78 22.97 7.79
CA LEU A 22 -3.79 24.38 8.14
C LEU A 22 -3.65 25.27 6.89
N GLU A 23 -4.69 26.05 6.58
CA GLU A 23 -4.78 26.90 5.38
C GLU A 23 -3.72 28.03 5.33
N ASN A 24 -3.37 28.62 6.47
CA ASN A 24 -2.47 29.77 6.54
C ASN A 24 -1.33 29.53 7.56
N PRO A 25 -0.31 28.72 7.22
CA PRO A 25 0.81 28.46 8.13
C PRO A 25 1.65 29.72 8.37
N PRO A 26 2.22 29.87 9.58
CA PRO A 26 3.26 30.86 9.83
C PRO A 26 4.43 30.74 8.83
N PRO A 27 5.07 31.86 8.44
CA PRO A 27 6.22 31.84 7.54
C PRO A 27 7.33 30.91 8.04
N GLY A 28 7.89 30.10 7.13
CA GLY A 28 9.00 29.20 7.44
C GLY A 28 8.59 27.81 7.96
N ILE A 29 7.30 27.52 8.09
CA ILE A 29 6.81 26.19 8.47
C ILE A 29 6.48 25.35 7.23
N LYS A 30 7.00 24.13 7.17
CA LYS A 30 6.60 23.12 6.19
C LYS A 30 5.62 22.15 6.83
N ILE A 31 4.40 22.08 6.30
CA ILE A 31 3.39 21.11 6.72
C ILE A 31 3.57 19.83 5.92
N ARG A 32 3.46 18.69 6.61
CA ARG A 32 3.29 17.37 5.99
C ARG A 32 1.85 16.91 6.25
N ASN A 33 1.27 16.22 5.27
CA ASN A 33 -0.06 15.66 5.38
C ASN A 33 -0.08 14.25 4.75
N PRO A 34 0.63 13.27 5.34
CA PRO A 34 0.59 11.90 4.83
C PRO A 34 -0.82 11.32 5.03
N ALA A 35 -1.43 10.84 3.94
CA ALA A 35 -2.80 10.31 3.96
C ALA A 35 -2.91 8.92 4.62
N PHE A 36 -1.80 8.19 4.68
CA PHE A 36 -1.74 6.81 5.14
C PHE A 36 -0.53 6.57 6.04
N ASP A 37 -0.58 5.48 6.80
CA ASP A 37 0.56 4.93 7.54
C ASP A 37 0.76 3.44 7.22
N ALA A 38 1.82 2.87 7.77
CA ALA A 38 2.08 1.43 7.71
C ALA A 38 1.88 0.82 9.09
N THR A 39 0.91 -0.09 9.22
CA THR A 39 0.69 -0.88 10.43
C THR A 39 1.42 -2.23 10.33
N PRO A 40 2.40 -2.53 11.20
CA PRO A 40 3.07 -3.83 11.24
C PRO A 40 2.11 -5.02 11.46
N PRO A 41 2.38 -6.18 10.85
CA PRO A 41 1.50 -7.34 10.93
C PRO A 41 1.35 -7.93 12.34
N GLU A 42 2.30 -7.70 13.23
CA GLU A 42 2.23 -8.10 14.64
C GLU A 42 1.14 -7.38 15.44
N TYR A 43 0.61 -6.27 14.93
CA TYR A 43 -0.51 -5.53 15.53
C TYR A 43 -1.87 -5.88 14.92
N ILE A 44 -1.92 -6.86 14.02
CA ILE A 44 -3.14 -7.27 13.35
C ILE A 44 -3.48 -8.71 13.78
N ASP A 45 -4.70 -8.94 14.26
CA ASP A 45 -5.16 -10.29 14.62
C ASP A 45 -5.60 -11.09 13.39
N MET A 46 -6.40 -10.46 12.52
CA MET A 46 -6.99 -11.12 11.35
C MET A 46 -7.33 -10.15 10.24
N ILE A 47 -7.26 -10.63 8.99
CA ILE A 47 -7.73 -9.94 7.79
C ILE A 47 -9.02 -10.64 7.34
N VAL A 48 -10.15 -9.95 7.38
CA VAL A 48 -11.44 -10.49 6.95
C VAL A 48 -11.66 -10.14 5.48
N THR A 49 -11.91 -11.15 4.65
CA THR A 49 -12.14 -11.02 3.20
C THR A 49 -13.42 -11.73 2.78
N GLU A 50 -13.83 -11.53 1.53
CA GLU A 50 -14.96 -12.25 0.91
C GLU A 50 -14.75 -13.77 0.83
N ARG A 51 -13.51 -14.23 1.01
CA ARG A 51 -13.11 -15.65 0.99
C ARG A 51 -12.94 -16.23 2.39
N GLY A 52 -13.20 -15.44 3.42
CA GLY A 52 -13.03 -15.82 4.82
C GLY A 52 -11.88 -15.09 5.51
N ILE A 53 -11.42 -15.67 6.61
CA ILE A 53 -10.42 -15.10 7.51
C ILE A 53 -9.00 -15.49 7.07
N ILE A 54 -8.12 -14.50 6.93
CA ILE A 54 -6.71 -14.67 6.57
C ILE A 54 -5.83 -14.19 7.73
N PRO A 55 -4.94 -15.03 8.28
CA PRO A 55 -3.90 -14.59 9.22
C PRO A 55 -2.93 -13.61 8.53
N PRO A 56 -2.53 -12.48 9.15
CA PRO A 56 -1.67 -11.48 8.51
C PRO A 56 -0.35 -12.04 7.96
N LYS A 57 0.26 -12.98 8.69
CA LYS A 57 1.50 -13.66 8.26
C LYS A 57 1.34 -14.50 6.99
N SER A 58 0.11 -14.89 6.64
CA SER A 58 -0.20 -15.68 5.45
C SER A 58 -0.65 -14.83 4.26
N ALA A 59 -0.75 -13.51 4.41
CA ALA A 59 -1.19 -12.59 3.35
C ALA A 59 -0.40 -12.74 2.04
N ALA A 60 0.93 -12.91 2.14
CA ALA A 60 1.79 -13.12 0.98
C ALA A 60 1.45 -14.42 0.23
N LEU A 61 1.19 -15.51 0.95
CA LEU A 61 0.83 -16.80 0.33
C LEU A 61 -0.51 -16.71 -0.40
N VAL A 62 -1.49 -16.03 0.21
CA VAL A 62 -2.80 -15.78 -0.44
C VAL A 62 -2.62 -14.96 -1.71
N LEU A 63 -1.79 -13.92 -1.68
CA LEU A 63 -1.43 -13.14 -2.86
C LEU A 63 -0.82 -14.03 -3.97
N TRP A 64 0.15 -14.88 -3.64
CA TRP A 64 0.75 -15.81 -4.59
C TRP A 64 -0.30 -16.75 -5.23
N GLU A 65 -1.20 -17.32 -4.43
CA GLU A 65 -2.25 -18.21 -4.90
C GLU A 65 -3.25 -17.47 -5.81
N MET A 66 -3.64 -16.25 -5.44
CA MET A 66 -4.61 -15.45 -6.18
C MET A 66 -4.10 -15.03 -7.55
N PHE A 67 -2.85 -14.56 -7.61
CA PHE A 67 -2.33 -13.97 -8.84
C PHE A 67 -1.73 -15.03 -9.76
N ARG A 68 -1.23 -16.17 -9.24
CA ARG A 68 -0.54 -17.24 -10.02
C ARG A 68 0.45 -16.72 -11.07
N ARG A 69 1.00 -15.53 -10.84
CA ARG A 69 1.88 -14.82 -11.77
C ARG A 69 3.30 -14.90 -11.23
N SER A 70 4.25 -15.03 -12.15
CA SER A 70 5.66 -14.89 -11.86
C SER A 70 5.98 -13.46 -11.42
N PRO A 71 7.06 -13.25 -10.64
CA PRO A 71 7.55 -11.92 -10.29
C PRO A 71 7.73 -10.97 -11.49
N ALA A 72 8.13 -11.50 -12.65
CA ALA A 72 8.32 -10.71 -13.88
C ALA A 72 6.99 -10.15 -14.41
N GLU A 73 5.94 -10.97 -14.41
CA GLU A 73 4.59 -10.54 -14.83
C GLU A 73 3.99 -9.51 -13.87
N VAL A 74 4.27 -9.65 -12.56
CA VAL A 74 3.86 -8.66 -11.55
C VAL A 74 4.59 -7.33 -11.76
N HIS A 75 5.88 -7.34 -12.09
CA HIS A 75 6.61 -6.10 -12.36
C HIS A 75 6.09 -5.38 -13.62
N GLN A 76 5.81 -6.12 -14.70
CA GLN A 76 5.32 -5.54 -15.94
C GLN A 76 3.92 -4.90 -15.78
N LEU A 77 3.02 -5.54 -15.02
CA LEU A 77 1.71 -4.98 -14.69
C LEU A 77 1.79 -3.58 -14.07
N ARG A 78 2.74 -3.37 -13.13
CA ARG A 78 2.90 -2.07 -12.49
C ARG A 78 3.34 -1.00 -13.47
N VAL A 79 4.30 -1.32 -14.34
CA VAL A 79 4.79 -0.37 -15.35
C VAL A 79 3.67 0.07 -16.28
N GLU A 80 2.77 -0.85 -16.65
CA GLU A 80 1.59 -0.54 -17.44
C GLU A 80 0.60 0.34 -16.67
N GLU A 81 0.31 0.04 -15.40
CA GLU A 81 -0.55 0.85 -14.52
C GLU A 81 0.00 2.27 -14.30
N ASP A 82 1.29 2.41 -13.98
CA ASP A 82 1.96 3.70 -13.78
C ASP A 82 2.04 4.53 -15.07
N SER A 83 2.04 3.88 -16.25
CA SER A 83 2.07 4.57 -17.55
C SER A 83 0.70 5.06 -18.04
N THR A 84 -0.37 4.62 -17.39
CA THR A 84 -1.76 4.93 -17.76
C THR A 84 -2.46 5.86 -16.76
N GLY A 85 -1.81 6.20 -15.65
CA GLY A 85 -2.23 7.21 -14.66
C GLY A 85 -1.54 8.55 -14.87
#